data_AF-A0A845D1D5-F1
#
_entry.id   AF-A0A845D1D5-F1
#
_cell.length_a   1.000
_cell.length_b   1.000
_cell.length_c   1.000
_cell.angle_alpha   90.00
_cell.angle_beta   90.00
_cell.angle_gamma   90.00
#
_symmetry.space_group_name_H-M   'P 1'
#
loop_
_entity.id
_entity.type
_entity.pdbx_description
1 polymer ?
#
loop_
_entity_poly.entity_id
_entity_poly.type
_entity_poly.pdbx_seq_one_letter_code
_entity_poly.pdbx_strand_id
1 'polypeptide(L)'
;MRSERDVMRLLYRGRRVFAVGHGCAPEWNDTASETTDLIRTEVMPSFEIAPIYPTKLPTVDLNMERLAGDDQLSIRSGEDLAASYAAWIKELDCAVEAEDGIPTDLLPAARENIARAKRCLDRMRVGIQHLRENPDARLAFSLMNRAMMMQQRHYAISTTPRVWSQSGNALKLDRRYESPRYRDTDNAWRPFQFAFVLLNIVGMVDPSHADREIVDVIWFPTGGGKTEAYLGLSAFTILWRRLRQPQDSGTVVLMRYTLRLLTTQQYQRAASLICALEYLRRRDTNRLGNEPISIGLWVGGSVTPNRETYAKQALIEMASKGNSENRFVLVSCPWCGAGMGAYAFRRAYRV
;
A
#
# COMPACT_ATOMS: atom_id res chain seq x y z
N MET A 1 -4.25 18.13 -23.36
CA MET A 1 -3.96 19.33 -22.54
C MET A 1 -5.21 20.06 -22.06
N ARG A 2 -6.23 20.36 -22.89
CA ARG A 2 -7.48 21.01 -22.40
C ARG A 2 -8.22 20.15 -21.35
N SER A 3 -8.33 18.85 -21.55
CA SER A 3 -9.09 17.94 -20.67
C SER A 3 -8.62 17.93 -19.20
N GLU A 4 -7.31 17.96 -18.94
CA GLU A 4 -6.79 17.86 -17.56
C GLU A 4 -6.99 19.16 -16.78
N ARG A 5 -6.82 20.31 -17.46
CA ARG A 5 -7.11 21.62 -16.87
C ARG A 5 -8.60 21.75 -16.51
N ASP A 6 -9.49 21.29 -17.38
CA ASP A 6 -10.93 21.36 -17.13
C ASP A 6 -11.37 20.41 -16.02
N VAL A 7 -10.77 19.22 -15.91
CA VAL A 7 -10.98 18.32 -14.77
C VAL A 7 -10.55 18.99 -13.45
N MET A 8 -9.38 19.63 -13.40
CA MET A 8 -8.94 20.35 -12.20
C MET A 8 -9.85 21.54 -11.88
N ARG A 9 -10.26 22.33 -12.90
CA ARG A 9 -11.23 23.42 -12.73
C ARG A 9 -12.55 22.92 -12.17
N LEU A 10 -13.02 21.76 -12.61
CA LEU A 10 -14.25 21.13 -12.11
C LEU A 10 -14.11 20.67 -10.66
N LEU A 11 -13.02 19.97 -10.31
CA LEU A 11 -12.77 19.47 -8.96
C LEU A 11 -12.62 20.59 -7.94
N TYR A 12 -11.96 21.69 -8.33
CA TYR A 12 -11.70 22.84 -7.46
C TYR A 12 -12.63 24.03 -7.75
N ARG A 13 -13.79 23.82 -8.40
CA ARG A 13 -14.69 24.92 -8.82
C ARG A 13 -15.20 25.80 -7.67
N GLY A 14 -15.32 25.24 -6.47
CA GLY A 14 -15.68 25.97 -5.26
C GLY A 14 -14.51 26.65 -4.54
N ARG A 15 -13.28 26.53 -5.06
CA ARG A 15 -12.07 27.18 -4.52
C ARG A 15 -11.66 28.32 -5.45
N ARG A 16 -11.63 29.54 -4.92
CA ARG A 16 -11.15 30.72 -5.68
C ARG A 16 -9.63 30.84 -5.56
N VAL A 17 -8.99 31.17 -6.68
CA VAL A 17 -7.55 31.49 -6.75
C VAL A 17 -7.45 32.99 -6.98
N PHE A 18 -6.99 33.73 -5.97
CA PHE A 18 -6.94 35.21 -6.02
C PHE A 18 -5.61 35.76 -6.54
N ALA A 19 -4.52 35.01 -6.41
CA ALA A 19 -3.20 35.41 -6.88
C ALA A 19 -2.39 34.20 -7.34
N VAL A 20 -1.43 34.44 -8.24
CA VAL A 20 -0.46 33.44 -8.70
C VAL A 20 0.94 33.98 -8.40
N GLY A 21 1.72 33.20 -7.66
CA GLY A 21 3.07 33.55 -7.28
C GLY A 21 4.10 33.28 -8.37
N HIS A 22 4.96 34.26 -8.63
CA HIS A 22 6.17 34.10 -9.45
C HIS A 22 7.40 34.37 -8.58
N GLY A 23 8.04 33.31 -8.08
CA GLY A 23 9.22 33.42 -7.19
C GLY A 23 8.91 33.64 -5.70
N CYS A 24 7.64 33.82 -5.33
CA CYS A 24 7.16 33.85 -3.94
C CYS A 24 5.72 33.30 -3.91
N ALA A 25 5.30 32.62 -2.83
CA ALA A 25 3.95 32.07 -2.74
C ALA A 25 2.95 33.17 -2.32
N PRO A 26 1.74 33.20 -2.90
CA PRO A 26 0.65 34.02 -2.39
C PRO A 26 -0.14 33.24 -1.32
N GLU A 27 -0.61 33.96 -0.31
CA GLU A 27 -1.51 33.45 0.73
C GLU A 27 -2.70 34.41 0.85
N TRP A 28 -3.90 33.86 1.04
CA TRP A 28 -5.13 34.62 1.24
C TRP A 28 -6.04 33.89 2.23
N ASN A 29 -7.09 34.57 2.69
CA ASN A 29 -8.06 33.96 3.57
C ASN A 29 -8.83 32.86 2.83
N ASP A 30 -8.55 31.59 3.17
CA ASP A 30 -9.20 30.41 2.59
C ASP A 30 -10.59 30.20 3.23
N THR A 31 -11.47 31.16 2.99
CA THR A 31 -12.89 31.07 3.33
C THR A 31 -13.67 30.63 2.07
N ALA A 32 -14.85 30.02 2.25
CA ALA A 32 -15.75 29.69 1.13
C ALA A 32 -16.37 30.93 0.44
N SER A 33 -15.77 32.12 0.62
CA SER A 33 -16.20 33.39 0.06
C SER A 33 -15.75 33.53 -1.39
N GLU A 34 -16.53 34.30 -2.17
CA GLU A 34 -16.13 34.68 -3.52
C GLU A 34 -15.05 35.78 -3.53
N THR A 35 -14.86 36.46 -2.40
CA THR A 35 -13.91 37.56 -2.23
C THR A 35 -12.98 37.27 -1.04
N THR A 36 -11.76 37.82 -1.11
CA THR A 36 -10.81 37.84 0.01
C THR A 36 -10.48 39.28 0.34
N ASP A 37 -10.38 39.58 1.63
CA ASP A 37 -9.95 40.86 2.19
C ASP A 37 -8.43 40.91 2.48
N LEU A 38 -7.76 39.76 2.41
CA LEU A 38 -6.32 39.64 2.62
C LEU A 38 -5.68 38.86 1.46
N ILE A 39 -4.61 39.43 0.91
CA ILE A 39 -3.64 38.74 0.06
C ILE A 39 -2.25 39.15 0.56
N ARG A 40 -1.40 38.19 0.91
CA ARG A 40 -0.02 38.42 1.34
C ARG A 40 0.94 37.50 0.62
N THR A 41 2.23 37.83 0.71
CA THR A 41 3.30 36.99 0.18
C THR A 41 3.91 36.15 1.30
N GLU A 42 4.23 34.89 0.99
CA GLU A 42 4.79 33.92 1.92
C GLU A 42 6.02 33.26 1.28
N VAL A 43 7.19 33.45 1.89
CA VAL A 43 8.47 32.93 1.35
C VAL A 43 8.61 31.43 1.60
N MET A 44 8.00 30.90 2.66
CA MET A 44 8.03 29.49 3.03
C MET A 44 6.60 29.01 3.30
N PRO A 45 5.82 28.71 2.26
CA PRO A 45 4.41 28.37 2.40
C PRO A 45 4.20 27.14 3.26
N SER A 46 3.25 27.24 4.19
CA SER A 46 2.81 26.12 5.02
C SER A 46 1.31 25.88 4.82
N PHE A 47 0.90 24.61 4.75
CA PHE A 47 -0.50 24.25 4.58
C PHE A 47 -0.80 22.97 5.36
N GLU A 48 -1.87 22.99 6.14
CA GLU A 48 -2.35 21.81 6.85
C GLU A 48 -3.34 21.03 5.97
N ILE A 49 -3.00 19.79 5.65
CA ILE A 49 -3.88 18.91 4.88
C ILE A 49 -4.74 18.12 5.86
N ALA A 50 -6.06 18.34 5.82
CA ALA A 50 -6.99 17.57 6.61
C ALA A 50 -6.89 16.06 6.32
N PRO A 51 -6.94 15.19 7.35
CA PRO A 51 -6.92 13.74 7.14
C PRO A 51 -8.16 13.29 6.37
N ILE A 52 -7.96 12.45 5.35
CA ILE A 52 -9.07 11.82 4.64
C ILE A 52 -9.51 10.55 5.38
N TYR A 53 -10.74 10.59 5.89
CA TYR A 53 -11.43 9.44 6.44
C TYR A 53 -12.28 8.77 5.35
N PRO A 54 -12.25 7.44 5.24
CA PRO A 54 -13.12 6.74 4.30
C PRO A 54 -14.58 6.90 4.72
N THR A 55 -15.47 7.02 3.72
CA THR A 55 -16.91 6.94 3.94
C THR A 55 -17.24 5.61 4.61
N LYS A 56 -18.01 5.66 5.70
CA LYS A 56 -18.51 4.44 6.34
C LYS A 56 -19.57 3.82 5.42
N LEU A 57 -19.32 2.59 5.00
CA LEU A 57 -20.26 1.78 4.24
C LEU A 57 -20.75 0.65 5.17
N PRO A 58 -21.87 0.84 5.90
CA PRO A 58 -22.26 -0.06 6.99
C PRO A 58 -22.52 -1.49 6.54
N THR A 59 -22.90 -1.66 5.27
CA THR A 59 -23.23 -2.95 4.66
C THR A 59 -22.01 -3.69 4.14
N VAL A 60 -20.85 -3.04 4.02
CA VAL A 60 -19.65 -3.62 3.39
C VAL A 60 -18.67 -4.09 4.45
N ASP A 61 -18.50 -5.40 4.54
CA ASP A 61 -17.55 -6.02 5.45
C ASP A 61 -16.15 -6.12 4.83
N LEU A 62 -15.23 -5.30 5.33
CA LEU A 62 -13.86 -5.23 4.82
C LEU A 62 -12.82 -5.82 5.78
N ASN A 63 -13.25 -6.60 6.77
CA ASN A 63 -12.35 -7.20 7.75
C ASN A 63 -11.47 -8.29 7.13
N MET A 64 -10.15 -8.09 7.15
CA MET A 64 -9.20 -8.96 6.46
C MET A 64 -9.19 -10.40 6.98
N GLU A 65 -9.40 -10.60 8.28
CA GLU A 65 -9.46 -11.94 8.86
C GLU A 65 -10.68 -12.71 8.37
N ARG A 66 -11.86 -12.08 8.40
CA ARG A 66 -13.11 -12.71 7.94
C ARG A 66 -13.07 -12.99 6.44
N LEU A 67 -12.57 -12.03 5.64
CA LEU A 67 -12.35 -12.21 4.20
C LEU A 67 -11.34 -13.35 3.91
N ALA A 68 -10.36 -13.57 4.78
CA ALA A 68 -9.41 -14.68 4.65
C ALA A 68 -9.94 -16.05 5.13
N GLY A 69 -11.15 -16.08 5.68
CA GLY A 69 -11.79 -17.29 6.21
C GLY A 69 -13.05 -17.69 5.45
N ASP A 70 -13.70 -16.74 4.77
CA ASP A 70 -14.98 -16.92 4.09
C ASP A 70 -14.93 -16.35 2.65
N ASP A 71 -14.88 -17.27 1.68
CA ASP A 71 -14.87 -16.96 0.25
C ASP A 71 -16.19 -16.30 -0.19
N GLN A 72 -17.33 -16.72 0.38
CA GLN A 72 -18.63 -16.13 0.03
C GLN A 72 -18.74 -14.70 0.56
N LEU A 73 -18.25 -14.47 1.78
CA LEU A 73 -18.12 -13.11 2.31
C LEU A 73 -17.23 -12.25 1.43
N SER A 74 -16.10 -12.77 0.95
CA SER A 74 -15.20 -12.02 0.06
C SER A 74 -15.87 -11.54 -1.23
N ILE A 75 -16.64 -12.42 -1.86
CA ILE A 75 -17.41 -12.09 -3.07
C ILE A 75 -18.49 -11.06 -2.72
N ARG A 76 -19.31 -11.36 -1.70
CA ARG A 76 -20.41 -10.49 -1.28
C ARG A 76 -19.92 -9.09 -0.91
N SER A 77 -18.85 -8.96 -0.15
CA SER A 77 -18.26 -7.66 0.20
C SER A 77 -17.77 -6.88 -1.02
N GLY A 78 -17.26 -7.58 -2.04
CA GLY A 78 -16.93 -6.97 -3.34
C GLY A 78 -18.18 -6.45 -4.06
N GLU A 79 -19.26 -7.24 -4.06
CA GLU A 79 -20.53 -6.85 -4.68
C GLU A 79 -21.20 -5.68 -3.95
N ASP A 80 -21.25 -5.72 -2.61
CA ASP A 80 -21.81 -4.66 -1.78
C ASP A 80 -21.03 -3.35 -1.96
N LEU A 81 -19.69 -3.42 -2.09
CA LEU A 81 -18.85 -2.28 -2.43
C LEU A 81 -19.13 -1.75 -3.85
N ALA A 82 -19.21 -2.64 -4.84
CA ALA A 82 -19.51 -2.27 -6.23
C ALA A 82 -20.91 -1.65 -6.36
N ALA A 83 -21.90 -2.17 -5.63
CA ALA A 83 -23.26 -1.64 -5.57
C ALA A 83 -23.29 -0.24 -4.94
N SER A 84 -22.56 -0.04 -3.83
CA SER A 84 -22.43 1.27 -3.19
C SER A 84 -21.78 2.29 -4.12
N TYR A 85 -20.74 1.88 -4.85
CA TYR A 85 -20.08 2.74 -5.83
C TYR A 85 -20.98 3.05 -7.03
N ALA A 86 -21.77 2.08 -7.49
CA ALA A 86 -22.75 2.28 -8.56
C ALA A 86 -23.86 3.28 -8.18
N ALA A 87 -24.35 3.22 -6.93
CA ALA A 87 -25.33 4.17 -6.42
C ALA A 87 -24.75 5.59 -6.40
N TRP A 88 -23.53 5.76 -5.90
CA TRP A 88 -22.84 7.05 -5.91
C TRP A 88 -22.59 7.60 -7.32
N ILE A 89 -22.19 6.74 -8.27
CA ILE A 89 -22.05 7.12 -9.69
C ILE A 89 -23.38 7.62 -10.25
N LYS A 90 -24.49 6.95 -9.92
CA LYS A 90 -25.83 7.35 -10.37
C LYS A 90 -26.23 8.72 -9.81
N GLU A 91 -25.94 9.00 -8.55
CA GLU A 91 -26.18 10.32 -7.94
C GLU A 91 -25.40 11.42 -8.69
N LEU A 92 -24.13 11.16 -9.03
CA LEU A 92 -23.33 12.10 -9.83
C LEU A 92 -23.87 12.28 -11.25
N ASP A 93 -24.32 11.20 -11.89
CA ASP A 93 -24.94 11.24 -13.23
C ASP A 93 -26.19 12.13 -13.21
N CYS A 94 -27.06 11.95 -12.21
CA CYS A 94 -28.24 12.80 -12.03
C CYS A 94 -27.87 14.27 -11.78
N ALA A 95 -26.84 14.55 -10.98
CA ALA A 95 -26.38 15.92 -10.73
C ALA A 95 -25.81 16.60 -12.00
N VAL A 96 -25.10 15.85 -12.83
CA VAL A 96 -24.59 16.36 -14.13
C VAL A 96 -25.71 16.63 -15.11
N GLU A 97 -26.72 15.77 -15.19
CA GLU A 97 -27.87 15.98 -16.07
C GLU A 97 -28.78 17.13 -15.61
N ALA A 98 -28.84 17.39 -14.31
CA ALA A 98 -29.52 18.56 -13.74
C ALA A 98 -28.70 19.86 -13.83
N GLU A 99 -27.46 19.81 -14.32
CA GLU A 99 -26.49 20.92 -14.32
C GLU A 99 -26.28 21.56 -12.92
N ASP A 100 -26.46 20.78 -11.85
CA ASP A 100 -26.47 21.27 -10.47
C ASP A 100 -25.08 21.74 -10.01
N GLY A 101 -24.87 23.06 -10.00
CA GLY A 101 -23.62 23.68 -9.57
C GLY A 101 -22.42 23.37 -10.46
N ILE A 102 -22.66 23.04 -11.74
CA ILE A 102 -21.61 22.74 -12.73
C ILE A 102 -21.68 23.75 -13.89
N PRO A 103 -20.63 24.57 -14.10
CA PRO A 103 -20.56 25.46 -15.25
C PRO A 103 -20.71 24.70 -16.58
N THR A 104 -21.47 25.27 -17.52
CA THR A 104 -21.78 24.62 -18.81
C THR A 104 -20.52 24.26 -19.62
N ASP A 105 -19.44 25.06 -19.51
CA ASP A 105 -18.15 24.77 -20.15
C ASP A 105 -17.43 23.54 -19.57
N LEU A 106 -17.78 23.12 -18.35
CA LEU A 106 -17.18 22.00 -17.64
C LEU A 106 -18.02 20.71 -17.68
N LEU A 107 -19.26 20.74 -18.20
CA LEU A 107 -20.12 19.56 -18.36
C LEU A 107 -19.43 18.42 -19.14
N PRO A 108 -18.69 18.68 -20.24
CA PRO A 108 -17.96 17.61 -20.94
C PRO A 108 -16.93 16.90 -20.05
N ALA A 109 -16.22 17.65 -19.20
CA ALA A 109 -15.25 17.08 -18.27
C ALA A 109 -15.93 16.26 -17.16
N ALA A 110 -17.11 16.71 -16.70
CA ALA A 110 -17.91 15.97 -15.73
C ALA A 110 -18.40 14.63 -16.29
N ARG A 111 -18.97 14.64 -17.51
CA ARG A 111 -19.42 13.42 -18.21
C ARG A 111 -18.27 12.44 -18.45
N GLU A 112 -17.10 12.92 -18.85
CA GLU A 112 -15.91 12.06 -19.03
C GLU A 112 -15.44 11.44 -17.70
N ASN A 113 -15.45 12.18 -16.60
CA ASN A 113 -15.10 11.64 -15.29
C ASN A 113 -16.09 10.56 -14.83
N ILE A 114 -17.39 10.74 -15.08
CA ILE A 114 -18.40 9.72 -14.79
C ILE A 114 -18.19 8.50 -15.69
N ALA A 115 -17.88 8.68 -16.97
CA ALA A 115 -17.56 7.57 -17.87
C ALA A 115 -16.34 6.77 -17.36
N ARG A 116 -15.31 7.44 -16.83
CA ARG A 116 -14.16 6.79 -16.17
C ARG A 116 -14.58 6.00 -14.93
N ALA A 117 -15.43 6.59 -14.09
CA ALA A 117 -15.95 5.91 -12.89
C ALA A 117 -16.75 4.65 -13.26
N LYS A 118 -17.61 4.73 -14.29
CA LYS A 118 -18.35 3.59 -14.85
C LYS A 118 -17.40 2.50 -15.35
N ARG A 119 -16.33 2.85 -16.09
CA ARG A 119 -15.29 1.89 -16.51
C ARG A 119 -14.58 1.21 -15.32
N CYS A 120 -14.25 1.96 -14.26
CA CYS A 120 -13.66 1.37 -13.05
C CYS A 120 -14.62 0.38 -12.36
N LEU A 121 -15.91 0.73 -12.26
CA LEU A 121 -16.94 -0.14 -11.72
C LEU A 121 -17.07 -1.45 -12.51
N ASP A 122 -17.05 -1.37 -13.85
CA ASP A 122 -17.13 -2.55 -14.70
C ASP A 122 -15.93 -3.46 -14.50
N ARG A 123 -14.70 -2.91 -14.46
CA ARG A 123 -13.49 -3.68 -14.15
C ARG A 123 -13.55 -4.35 -12.78
N MET A 124 -14.06 -3.66 -11.76
CA MET A 124 -14.29 -4.28 -10.44
C MET A 124 -15.25 -5.47 -10.51
N ARG A 125 -16.36 -5.33 -11.25
CA ARG A 125 -17.34 -6.41 -11.43
C ARG A 125 -16.76 -7.61 -12.16
N VAL A 126 -15.96 -7.38 -13.21
CA VAL A 126 -15.24 -8.45 -13.92
C VAL A 126 -14.27 -9.17 -12.99
N GLY A 127 -13.53 -8.43 -12.15
CA GLY A 127 -12.66 -9.01 -11.13
C GLY A 127 -13.42 -9.88 -10.10
N ILE A 128 -14.56 -9.40 -9.61
CA ILE A 128 -15.44 -10.17 -8.70
C ILE A 128 -15.97 -11.44 -9.38
N GLN A 129 -16.40 -11.34 -10.64
CA GLN A 129 -16.88 -12.50 -11.39
C GLN A 129 -15.77 -13.53 -11.59
N HIS A 130 -14.55 -13.09 -11.86
CA HIS A 130 -13.40 -14.00 -11.97
C HIS A 130 -13.13 -14.75 -10.66
N LEU A 131 -13.22 -14.06 -9.51
CA LEU A 131 -13.15 -14.72 -8.20
C LEU A 131 -14.28 -15.75 -8.04
N ARG A 132 -15.50 -15.44 -8.44
CA ARG A 132 -16.62 -16.40 -8.35
C ARG A 132 -16.38 -17.67 -9.17
N GLU A 133 -15.78 -17.54 -10.35
CA GLU A 133 -15.62 -18.66 -11.28
C GLU A 133 -14.36 -19.48 -11.02
N ASN A 134 -13.29 -18.86 -10.51
CA ASN A 134 -11.98 -19.50 -10.41
C ASN A 134 -11.58 -19.82 -8.95
N PRO A 135 -11.53 -21.12 -8.56
CA PRO A 135 -11.15 -21.53 -7.20
C PRO A 135 -9.74 -21.12 -6.78
N ASP A 136 -8.76 -21.16 -7.69
CA ASP A 136 -7.38 -20.78 -7.39
C ASP A 136 -7.27 -19.27 -7.18
N ALA A 137 -8.04 -18.49 -7.94
CA ALA A 137 -8.11 -17.04 -7.74
C ALA A 137 -8.74 -16.70 -6.39
N ARG A 138 -9.79 -17.42 -5.95
CA ARG A 138 -10.35 -17.28 -4.60
C ARG A 138 -9.34 -17.63 -3.52
N LEU A 139 -8.63 -18.73 -3.69
CA LEU A 139 -7.61 -19.14 -2.74
C LEU A 139 -6.49 -18.10 -2.65
N ALA A 140 -6.02 -17.57 -3.79
CA ALA A 140 -5.05 -16.49 -3.83
C ALA A 140 -5.55 -15.23 -3.09
N PHE A 141 -6.83 -14.88 -3.30
CA PHE A 141 -7.47 -13.73 -2.65
C PHE A 141 -7.62 -13.92 -1.14
N SER A 142 -8.04 -15.11 -0.70
CA SER A 142 -8.14 -15.48 0.71
C SER A 142 -6.76 -15.45 1.42
N LEU A 143 -5.73 -16.01 0.77
CA LEU A 143 -4.36 -15.98 1.26
C LEU A 143 -3.77 -14.55 1.27
N MET A 144 -4.13 -13.71 0.28
CA MET A 144 -3.75 -12.30 0.25
C MET A 144 -4.32 -11.56 1.47
N ASN A 145 -5.62 -11.72 1.76
CA ASN A 145 -6.24 -11.12 2.94
C ASN A 145 -5.54 -11.55 4.23
N ARG A 146 -5.21 -12.84 4.35
CA ARG A 146 -4.44 -13.38 5.49
C ARG A 146 -3.06 -12.74 5.59
N ALA A 147 -2.32 -12.70 4.48
CA ALA A 147 -0.97 -12.14 4.43
C ALA A 147 -0.96 -10.65 4.81
N MET A 148 -1.94 -9.89 4.36
CA MET A 148 -2.07 -8.46 4.64
C MET A 148 -2.42 -8.18 6.10
N MET A 149 -3.32 -8.95 6.70
CA MET A 149 -3.60 -8.89 8.14
C MET A 149 -2.32 -9.18 8.95
N MET A 150 -1.61 -10.27 8.62
CA MET A 150 -0.35 -10.62 9.27
C MET A 150 0.69 -9.50 9.11
N GLN A 151 0.85 -8.99 7.89
CA GLN A 151 1.74 -7.88 7.58
C GLN A 151 1.46 -6.67 8.47
N GLN A 152 0.21 -6.23 8.61
CA GLN A 152 -0.13 -5.07 9.44
C GLN A 152 0.23 -5.29 10.92
N ARG A 153 -0.07 -6.47 11.46
CA ARG A 153 0.24 -6.84 12.85
C ARG A 153 1.75 -6.90 13.10
N HIS A 154 2.51 -7.55 12.21
CA HIS A 154 3.96 -7.68 12.34
C HIS A 154 4.69 -6.37 12.08
N TYR A 155 4.19 -5.54 11.16
CA TYR A 155 4.75 -4.23 10.92
C TYR A 155 4.65 -3.34 12.16
N ALA A 156 3.49 -3.33 12.85
CA ALA A 156 3.33 -2.62 14.12
C ALA A 156 4.30 -3.09 15.22
N ILE A 157 4.58 -4.39 15.30
CA ILE A 157 5.62 -4.93 16.20
C ILE A 157 7.00 -4.42 15.77
N SER A 158 7.32 -4.47 14.47
CA SER A 158 8.63 -4.07 13.95
C SER A 158 8.95 -2.57 14.13
N THR A 159 7.91 -1.71 14.20
CA THR A 159 8.05 -0.27 14.48
C THR A 159 8.39 0.05 15.93
N THR A 160 8.29 -0.92 16.85
CA THR A 160 8.74 -0.78 18.24
C THR A 160 9.81 -1.83 18.57
N PRO A 161 11.03 -1.69 18.02
CA PRO A 161 12.03 -2.74 18.07
C PRO A 161 12.30 -3.25 19.49
N ARG A 162 12.47 -4.57 19.61
CA ARG A 162 12.96 -5.23 20.81
C ARG A 162 14.47 -5.07 20.85
N VAL A 163 14.97 -4.53 21.94
CA VAL A 163 16.38 -4.13 22.07
C VAL A 163 17.14 -5.20 22.83
N TRP A 164 18.37 -5.49 22.40
CA TRP A 164 19.24 -6.40 23.12
C TRP A 164 19.86 -5.68 24.32
N SER A 165 19.79 -6.33 25.48
CA SER A 165 20.43 -5.87 26.72
C SER A 165 21.30 -6.97 27.30
N GLN A 166 22.36 -6.56 28.01
CA GLN A 166 23.23 -7.51 28.70
C GLN A 166 22.54 -8.01 29.97
N SER A 167 22.35 -9.33 30.06
CA SER A 167 21.82 -10.03 31.22
C SER A 167 22.83 -11.08 31.67
N GLY A 168 23.67 -10.72 32.64
CA GLY A 168 24.80 -11.53 33.08
C GLY A 168 25.82 -11.77 31.96
N ASN A 169 26.02 -13.04 31.61
CA ASN A 169 26.95 -13.50 30.57
C ASN A 169 26.30 -13.72 29.19
N ALA A 170 25.09 -13.19 28.97
CA ALA A 170 24.40 -13.31 27.69
C ALA A 170 23.76 -11.98 27.26
N LEU A 171 23.59 -11.80 25.96
CA LEU A 171 22.66 -10.82 25.41
C LEU A 171 21.27 -11.45 25.41
N LYS A 172 20.28 -10.73 25.93
CA LYS A 172 18.88 -11.11 25.87
C LYS A 172 18.06 -9.95 25.33
N LEU A 173 16.99 -10.25 24.62
CA LEU A 173 16.03 -9.23 24.23
C LEU A 173 15.28 -8.75 25.48
N ASP A 174 15.08 -7.44 25.57
CA ASP A 174 14.35 -6.74 26.64
C ASP A 174 12.97 -7.33 26.93
N ARG A 175 12.28 -7.79 25.87
CA ARG A 175 10.94 -8.37 25.91
C ARG A 175 10.96 -9.71 25.21
N ARG A 176 10.06 -10.65 25.58
CA ARG A 176 9.86 -11.90 24.84
C ARG A 176 9.12 -11.60 23.53
N TYR A 177 9.30 -12.45 22.52
CA TYR A 177 8.43 -12.40 21.35
C TYR A 177 7.06 -12.94 21.73
N GLU A 178 6.04 -12.12 21.50
CA GLU A 178 4.65 -12.53 21.61
C GLU A 178 4.06 -12.53 20.20
N SER A 179 3.54 -13.68 19.76
CA SER A 179 2.86 -13.74 18.47
C SER A 179 1.62 -12.87 18.54
N PRO A 180 1.41 -11.96 17.56
CA PRO A 180 0.18 -11.19 17.53
C PRO A 180 -1.02 -12.13 17.37
N ARG A 181 -2.17 -11.71 17.89
CA ARG A 181 -3.44 -12.38 17.63
C ARG A 181 -3.85 -12.12 16.19
N TYR A 182 -4.27 -13.17 15.51
CA TYR A 182 -4.83 -13.14 14.16
C TYR A 182 -6.34 -13.43 14.15
N ARG A 183 -6.95 -13.51 15.35
CA ARG A 183 -8.38 -13.70 15.53
C ARG A 183 -9.03 -12.49 16.18
N ASP A 184 -10.29 -12.26 15.83
CA ASP A 184 -11.11 -11.14 16.30
C ASP A 184 -10.41 -9.79 16.10
N THR A 185 -9.76 -9.65 14.94
CA THR A 185 -8.96 -8.48 14.61
C THR A 185 -9.80 -7.34 14.07
N ASP A 186 -9.36 -6.10 14.29
CA ASP A 186 -9.91 -4.87 13.73
C ASP A 186 -9.23 -4.45 12.40
N ASN A 187 -8.36 -5.30 11.84
CA ASN A 187 -7.67 -5.02 10.58
C ASN A 187 -8.66 -5.11 9.43
N ALA A 188 -9.01 -3.96 8.86
CA ALA A 188 -9.91 -3.88 7.71
C ALA A 188 -9.27 -3.10 6.56
N TRP A 189 -9.67 -3.44 5.34
CA TRP A 189 -9.37 -2.62 4.17
C TRP A 189 -10.10 -1.29 4.26
N ARG A 190 -9.47 -0.23 3.75
CA ARG A 190 -10.22 0.95 3.30
C ARG A 190 -10.93 0.59 1.99
N PRO A 191 -12.15 1.10 1.73
CA PRO A 191 -12.91 0.77 0.52
C PRO A 191 -12.13 0.89 -0.78
N PHE A 192 -11.37 1.99 -0.96
CA PHE A 192 -10.57 2.18 -2.18
C PHE A 192 -9.43 1.17 -2.33
N GLN A 193 -8.84 0.68 -1.22
CA GLN A 193 -7.77 -0.32 -1.27
C GLN A 193 -8.32 -1.64 -1.79
N PHE A 194 -9.49 -2.04 -1.26
CA PHE A 194 -10.18 -3.26 -1.68
C PHE A 194 -10.65 -3.16 -3.14
N ALA A 195 -11.26 -2.03 -3.51
CA ALA A 195 -11.61 -1.73 -4.91
C ALA A 195 -10.39 -1.80 -5.83
N PHE A 196 -9.24 -1.25 -5.41
CA PHE A 196 -8.00 -1.28 -6.17
C PHE A 196 -7.48 -2.69 -6.44
N VAL A 197 -7.61 -3.61 -5.47
CA VAL A 197 -7.29 -5.01 -5.72
C VAL A 197 -8.28 -5.58 -6.73
N LEU A 198 -9.60 -5.46 -6.49
CA LEU A 198 -10.64 -6.04 -7.34
C LEU A 198 -10.53 -5.60 -8.81
N LEU A 199 -10.30 -4.30 -9.06
CA LEU A 199 -10.22 -3.74 -10.41
C LEU A 199 -9.01 -4.24 -11.20
N ASN A 200 -7.97 -4.73 -10.53
CA ASN A 200 -6.73 -5.20 -11.15
C ASN A 200 -6.64 -6.72 -11.29
N ILE A 201 -7.57 -7.49 -10.70
CA ILE A 201 -7.48 -8.97 -10.67
C ILE A 201 -7.28 -9.52 -12.07
N VAL A 202 -8.15 -9.15 -13.02
CA VAL A 202 -8.16 -9.78 -14.34
C VAL A 202 -6.88 -9.48 -15.13
N GLY A 203 -6.38 -8.24 -15.05
CA GLY A 203 -5.10 -7.85 -15.64
C GLY A 203 -3.88 -8.55 -15.04
N MET A 204 -3.98 -9.08 -13.82
CA MET A 204 -2.91 -9.87 -13.18
C MET A 204 -3.00 -11.36 -13.49
N VAL A 205 -4.20 -11.90 -13.71
CA VAL A 205 -4.42 -13.34 -13.85
C VAL A 205 -4.44 -13.84 -15.30
N ASP A 206 -4.88 -13.00 -16.23
CA ASP A 206 -5.01 -13.32 -17.65
C ASP A 206 -4.06 -12.44 -18.49
N PRO A 207 -2.96 -13.01 -19.01
CA PRO A 207 -2.02 -12.29 -19.87
C PRO A 207 -2.61 -11.80 -21.19
N SER A 208 -3.75 -12.33 -21.63
CA SER A 208 -4.41 -11.97 -22.90
C SER A 208 -5.49 -10.91 -22.75
N HIS A 209 -5.87 -10.57 -21.51
CA HIS A 209 -6.92 -9.59 -21.24
C HIS A 209 -6.44 -8.15 -21.53
N ALA A 210 -7.31 -7.31 -22.06
CA ALA A 210 -6.98 -5.92 -22.42
C ALA A 210 -6.45 -5.09 -21.22
N ASP A 211 -6.95 -5.35 -20.02
CA ASP A 211 -6.45 -4.73 -18.78
C ASP A 211 -4.95 -4.95 -18.53
N ARG A 212 -4.33 -5.93 -19.18
CA ARG A 212 -2.88 -6.19 -19.06
C ARG A 212 -2.03 -5.01 -19.53
N GLU A 213 -2.57 -4.17 -20.42
CA GLU A 213 -1.92 -2.97 -20.98
C GLU A 213 -2.22 -1.69 -20.17
N ILE A 214 -3.08 -1.76 -19.14
CA ILE A 214 -3.50 -0.61 -18.36
C ILE A 214 -2.48 -0.30 -17.25
N VAL A 215 -2.17 0.98 -17.08
CA VAL A 215 -1.43 1.50 -15.92
C VAL A 215 -2.39 2.27 -15.02
N ASP A 216 -2.75 1.68 -13.89
CA ASP A 216 -3.61 2.31 -12.89
C ASP A 216 -2.82 3.24 -11.94
N VAL A 217 -3.36 4.43 -11.71
CA VAL A 217 -2.76 5.44 -10.84
C VAL A 217 -3.64 5.67 -9.61
N ILE A 218 -3.09 5.38 -8.43
CA ILE A 218 -3.76 5.69 -7.16
C ILE A 218 -3.46 7.13 -6.76
N TRP A 219 -4.41 8.03 -7.00
CA TRP A 219 -4.33 9.41 -6.55
C TRP A 219 -5.07 9.61 -5.23
N PHE A 220 -4.29 9.71 -4.14
CA PHE A 220 -4.79 9.93 -2.79
C PHE A 220 -3.74 10.71 -2.00
N PRO A 221 -4.08 11.58 -1.04
CA PRO A 221 -3.07 12.28 -0.24
C PRO A 221 -2.19 11.32 0.58
N THR A 222 -1.03 11.83 1.01
CA THR A 222 -0.12 11.15 1.94
C THR A 222 -0.87 10.75 3.22
N GLY A 223 -0.47 9.62 3.83
CA GLY A 223 -1.15 9.07 5.02
C GLY A 223 -2.49 8.39 4.76
N GLY A 224 -3.08 8.47 3.57
CA GLY A 224 -4.40 7.88 3.30
C GLY A 224 -4.45 6.37 3.04
N GLY A 225 -3.33 5.65 3.21
CA GLY A 225 -3.29 4.18 3.08
C GLY A 225 -3.09 3.64 1.65
N LYS A 226 -2.38 4.37 0.78
CA LYS A 226 -2.09 3.89 -0.59
C LYS A 226 -1.23 2.63 -0.60
N THR A 227 -0.33 2.51 0.38
CA THR A 227 0.66 1.43 0.45
C THR A 227 0.00 0.06 0.53
N GLU A 228 -1.04 -0.06 1.34
CA GLU A 228 -1.76 -1.31 1.55
C GLU A 228 -2.44 -1.80 0.27
N ALA A 229 -2.93 -0.90 -0.59
CA ALA A 229 -3.59 -1.24 -1.85
C ALA A 229 -2.66 -2.00 -2.82
N TYR A 230 -1.48 -1.42 -3.11
CA TYR A 230 -0.53 -2.08 -4.03
C TYR A 230 0.19 -3.27 -3.38
N LEU A 231 0.36 -3.28 -2.05
CA LEU A 231 0.89 -4.44 -1.34
C LEU A 231 -0.10 -5.62 -1.36
N GLY A 232 -1.40 -5.34 -1.22
CA GLY A 232 -2.45 -6.34 -1.41
C GLY A 232 -2.41 -6.95 -2.80
N LEU A 233 -2.40 -6.10 -3.84
CA LEU A 233 -2.28 -6.58 -5.23
C LEU A 233 -0.99 -7.38 -5.45
N SER A 234 0.14 -6.94 -4.90
CA SER A 234 1.41 -7.67 -4.97
C SER A 234 1.31 -9.06 -4.34
N ALA A 235 0.70 -9.17 -3.16
CA ALA A 235 0.48 -10.44 -2.48
C ALA A 235 -0.41 -11.38 -3.31
N PHE A 236 -1.53 -10.86 -3.82
CA PHE A 236 -2.41 -11.63 -4.70
C PHE A 236 -1.67 -12.17 -5.92
N THR A 237 -0.92 -11.32 -6.64
CA THR A 237 -0.20 -11.72 -7.85
C THR A 237 0.90 -12.75 -7.56
N ILE A 238 1.65 -12.60 -6.46
CA ILE A 238 2.66 -13.59 -6.04
C ILE A 238 2.00 -14.94 -5.74
N LEU A 239 0.92 -14.94 -4.97
CA LEU A 239 0.20 -16.15 -4.58
C LEU A 239 -0.45 -16.84 -5.78
N TRP A 240 -1.10 -16.07 -6.66
CA TRP A 240 -1.70 -16.57 -7.90
C TRP A 240 -0.67 -17.30 -8.77
N ARG A 241 0.50 -16.68 -8.99
CA ARG A 241 1.57 -17.30 -9.78
C ARG A 241 2.07 -18.60 -9.15
N ARG A 242 2.24 -18.64 -7.83
CA ARG A 242 2.63 -19.87 -7.11
C ARG A 242 1.57 -20.96 -7.18
N LEU A 243 0.29 -20.62 -7.05
CA LEU A 243 -0.80 -21.60 -7.14
C LEU A 243 -0.90 -22.22 -8.55
N ARG A 244 -0.69 -21.41 -9.60
CA ARG A 244 -0.69 -21.92 -10.99
C ARG A 244 0.57 -22.69 -11.34
N GLN A 245 1.72 -22.21 -10.89
CA GLN A 245 3.00 -22.80 -11.18
C GLN A 245 3.88 -22.70 -9.92
N PRO A 246 3.90 -23.75 -9.08
CA PRO A 246 4.64 -23.73 -7.81
C PRO A 246 6.13 -23.38 -7.94
N GLN A 247 6.72 -23.68 -9.10
CA GLN A 247 8.13 -23.41 -9.42
C GLN A 247 8.39 -22.01 -9.98
N ASP A 248 7.37 -21.16 -10.13
CA ASP A 248 7.53 -19.80 -10.66
C ASP A 248 8.23 -18.88 -9.64
N SER A 249 9.56 -18.92 -9.63
CA SER A 249 10.45 -18.20 -8.71
C SER A 249 11.03 -16.90 -9.28
N GLY A 250 10.51 -16.43 -10.41
CA GLY A 250 10.95 -15.19 -11.05
C GLY A 250 10.58 -13.92 -10.26
N THR A 251 11.11 -12.78 -10.71
CA THR A 251 10.70 -11.48 -10.16
C THR A 251 9.26 -11.16 -10.55
N VAL A 252 8.36 -11.10 -9.56
CA VAL A 252 6.94 -10.81 -9.77
C VAL A 252 6.61 -9.32 -9.70
N VAL A 253 7.27 -8.58 -8.79
CA VAL A 253 6.96 -7.17 -8.49
C VAL A 253 8.25 -6.36 -8.46
N LEU A 254 8.22 -5.19 -9.12
CA LEU A 254 9.27 -4.17 -9.05
C LEU A 254 8.68 -2.89 -8.46
N MET A 255 9.26 -2.43 -7.35
CA MET A 255 8.84 -1.20 -6.68
C MET A 255 9.93 -0.14 -6.83
N ARG A 256 9.57 1.02 -7.40
CA ARG A 256 10.51 2.13 -7.63
C ARG A 256 10.07 3.35 -6.83
N TYR A 257 11.01 3.92 -6.08
CA TYR A 257 10.83 5.15 -5.31
C TYR A 257 11.87 6.18 -5.74
N THR A 258 11.53 7.47 -5.62
CA THR A 258 12.40 8.58 -6.03
C THR A 258 13.43 8.96 -4.96
N LEU A 259 13.09 8.79 -3.68
CA LEU A 259 13.93 9.21 -2.54
C LEU A 259 14.44 8.02 -1.74
N ARG A 260 15.74 8.01 -1.42
CA ARG A 260 16.41 6.90 -0.69
C ARG A 260 15.77 6.60 0.66
N LEU A 261 15.47 7.62 1.47
CA LEU A 261 14.87 7.44 2.79
C LEU A 261 13.47 6.80 2.69
N LEU A 262 12.68 7.25 1.71
CA LEU A 262 11.35 6.69 1.46
C LEU A 262 11.46 5.22 1.02
N THR A 263 12.44 4.89 0.18
CA THR A 263 12.72 3.50 -0.23
C THR A 263 12.91 2.60 0.98
N THR A 264 13.71 3.01 1.97
CA THR A 264 13.96 2.23 3.19
C THR A 264 12.69 1.99 4.01
N GLN A 265 11.87 3.03 4.22
CA GLN A 265 10.64 2.91 5.00
C GLN A 265 9.61 2.01 4.32
N GLN A 266 9.44 2.15 3.00
CA GLN A 266 8.51 1.31 2.24
C GLN A 266 9.04 -0.13 2.12
N TYR A 267 10.37 -0.30 2.04
CA TYR A 267 11.02 -1.61 2.05
C TYR A 267 10.72 -2.37 3.34
N GLN A 268 10.76 -1.73 4.52
CA GLN A 268 10.42 -2.38 5.78
C GLN A 268 8.97 -2.91 5.79
N ARG A 269 8.01 -2.12 5.29
CA ARG A 269 6.61 -2.54 5.15
C ARG A 269 6.47 -3.75 4.22
N ALA A 270 7.11 -3.68 3.05
CA ALA A 270 7.09 -4.77 2.08
C ALA A 270 7.81 -6.03 2.61
N ALA A 271 8.87 -5.87 3.40
CA ALA A 271 9.56 -6.99 4.05
C ALA A 271 8.65 -7.73 5.04
N SER A 272 7.84 -7.02 5.84
CA SER A 272 6.82 -7.67 6.70
C SER A 272 5.81 -8.47 5.88
N LEU A 273 5.39 -7.97 4.70
CA LEU A 273 4.51 -8.72 3.79
C LEU A 273 5.17 -10.01 3.33
N ILE A 274 6.43 -9.92 2.91
CA ILE A 274 7.16 -11.04 2.34
C ILE A 274 7.43 -12.10 3.41
N CYS A 275 7.68 -11.71 4.66
CA CYS A 275 7.70 -12.64 5.79
C CYS A 275 6.34 -13.34 5.99
N ALA A 276 5.22 -12.64 5.84
CA ALA A 276 3.88 -13.23 5.93
C ALA A 276 3.61 -14.22 4.79
N LEU A 277 3.95 -13.87 3.56
CA LEU A 277 3.83 -14.75 2.39
C LEU A 277 4.70 -16.01 2.53
N GLU A 278 5.95 -15.85 2.97
CA GLU A 278 6.87 -16.98 3.22
C GLU A 278 6.36 -17.88 4.35
N TYR A 279 5.77 -17.29 5.40
CA TYR A 279 5.12 -18.07 6.47
C TYR A 279 3.96 -18.92 5.93
N LEU A 280 3.10 -18.34 5.08
CA LEU A 280 2.00 -19.07 4.46
C LEU A 280 2.51 -20.18 3.53
N ARG A 281 3.51 -19.89 2.69
CA ARG A 281 4.14 -20.86 1.80
C ARG A 281 4.69 -22.07 2.56
N ARG A 282 5.40 -21.87 3.66
CA ARG A 282 5.96 -22.96 4.48
C ARG A 282 4.91 -23.90 5.07
N ARG A 283 3.66 -23.44 5.22
CA ARG A 283 2.56 -24.27 5.74
C ARG A 283 1.85 -25.08 4.64
N ASP A 284 2.05 -24.71 3.38
CA ASP A 284 1.45 -25.37 2.23
C ASP A 284 2.42 -25.38 1.04
N THR A 285 3.57 -26.02 1.24
CA THR A 285 4.61 -26.14 0.19
C THR A 285 4.14 -26.99 -0.99
N ASN A 286 3.14 -27.84 -0.79
CA ASN A 286 2.54 -28.66 -1.84
C ASN A 286 1.86 -27.80 -2.90
N ARG A 287 1.12 -26.76 -2.49
CA ARG A 287 0.46 -25.83 -3.42
C ARG A 287 1.33 -24.63 -3.80
N LEU A 288 2.11 -24.11 -2.85
CA LEU A 288 2.83 -22.84 -3.04
C LEU A 288 4.32 -23.01 -3.39
N GLY A 289 4.79 -24.26 -3.50
CA GLY A 289 6.14 -24.59 -3.92
C GLY A 289 7.19 -24.52 -2.80
N ASN A 290 8.39 -25.02 -3.12
CA ASN A 290 9.51 -25.10 -2.19
C ASN A 290 10.42 -23.86 -2.20
N GLU A 291 10.40 -23.10 -3.28
CA GLU A 291 11.25 -21.91 -3.44
C GLU A 291 10.79 -20.76 -2.52
N PRO A 292 11.71 -20.15 -1.76
CA PRO A 292 11.38 -19.04 -0.87
C PRO A 292 10.75 -17.84 -1.59
N ILE A 293 9.83 -17.15 -0.91
CA ILE A 293 9.38 -15.82 -1.35
C ILE A 293 10.31 -14.79 -0.72
N SER A 294 11.05 -14.06 -1.57
CA SER A 294 12.10 -13.11 -1.14
C SER A 294 11.84 -11.70 -1.64
N ILE A 295 12.46 -10.73 -0.96
CA ILE A 295 12.50 -9.32 -1.36
C ILE A 295 13.95 -8.84 -1.39
N GLY A 296 14.26 -7.98 -2.36
CA GLY A 296 15.57 -7.35 -2.49
C GLY A 296 15.44 -5.83 -2.48
N LEU A 297 16.52 -5.16 -2.08
CA LEU A 297 16.63 -3.70 -2.09
C LEU A 297 17.81 -3.28 -2.96
N TRP A 298 17.55 -2.43 -3.95
CA TRP A 298 18.60 -1.85 -4.78
C TRP A 298 18.62 -0.32 -4.63
N VAL A 299 19.61 0.18 -3.90
CA VAL A 299 19.76 1.61 -3.53
C VAL A 299 21.11 2.22 -3.93
N GLY A 300 21.93 1.47 -4.68
CA GLY A 300 23.27 1.86 -5.11
C GLY A 300 24.37 1.37 -4.15
N GLY A 301 25.54 1.06 -4.72
CA GLY A 301 26.65 0.42 -4.01
C GLY A 301 27.34 1.29 -2.96
N SER A 302 27.09 2.61 -2.97
CA SER A 302 27.58 3.53 -1.94
C SER A 302 26.77 3.46 -0.64
N VAL A 303 25.56 2.88 -0.67
CA VAL A 303 24.68 2.77 0.50
C VAL A 303 24.77 1.37 1.10
N THR A 304 24.57 0.34 0.29
CA THR A 304 24.62 -1.06 0.72
C THR A 304 25.44 -1.89 -0.27
N PRO A 305 26.22 -2.87 0.19
CA PRO A 305 27.08 -3.65 -0.71
C PRO A 305 26.26 -4.41 -1.76
N ASN A 306 26.61 -4.24 -3.03
CA ASN A 306 25.97 -4.95 -4.15
C ASN A 306 26.46 -6.41 -4.32
N ARG A 307 27.45 -6.85 -3.53
CA ARG A 307 27.99 -8.21 -3.57
C ARG A 307 28.06 -8.79 -2.16
N GLU A 308 27.75 -10.07 -2.04
CA GLU A 308 27.72 -10.79 -0.78
C GLU A 308 29.08 -10.79 -0.05
N THR A 309 30.18 -10.92 -0.80
CA THR A 309 31.55 -10.88 -0.24
C THR A 309 31.81 -9.58 0.52
N TYR A 310 31.40 -8.44 -0.04
CA TYR A 310 31.53 -7.14 0.61
C TYR A 310 30.54 -6.96 1.77
N ALA A 311 29.35 -7.56 1.70
CA ALA A 311 28.41 -7.57 2.82
C ALA A 311 28.95 -8.35 4.02
N LYS A 312 29.55 -9.52 3.81
CA LYS A 312 30.23 -10.31 4.86
C LYS A 312 31.36 -9.51 5.51
N GLN A 313 32.18 -8.83 4.71
CA GLN A 313 33.25 -7.97 5.23
C GLN A 313 32.71 -6.82 6.07
N ALA A 314 31.63 -6.16 5.61
CA ALA A 314 30.96 -5.10 6.37
C ALA A 314 30.41 -5.58 7.72
N LEU A 315 29.87 -6.80 7.77
CA LEU A 315 29.35 -7.41 8.99
C LEU A 315 30.47 -7.67 10.02
N ILE A 316 31.61 -8.21 9.56
CA ILE A 316 32.80 -8.47 10.40
C ILE A 316 33.37 -7.15 10.94
N GLU A 317 33.48 -6.13 10.10
CA GLU A 317 33.93 -4.80 10.50
C GLU A 317 33.02 -4.20 11.59
N MET A 318 31.70 -4.33 11.42
CA MET A 318 30.70 -3.87 12.38
C MET A 318 30.81 -4.57 13.74
N ALA A 319 31.08 -5.88 13.75
CA ALA A 319 31.32 -6.64 14.97
C ALA A 319 32.63 -6.27 15.67
N SER A 320 33.65 -5.84 14.93
CA SER A 320 34.97 -5.53 15.48
C SER A 320 35.10 -4.09 16.01
N LYS A 321 34.53 -3.10 15.30
CA LYS A 321 34.73 -1.67 15.58
C LYS A 321 33.57 -1.03 16.33
N GLY A 322 32.38 -1.65 16.35
CA GLY A 322 31.23 -1.25 17.17
C GLY A 322 30.55 0.08 16.85
N ASN A 323 31.27 1.00 16.20
CA ASN A 323 30.85 2.33 15.80
C ASN A 323 31.13 2.57 14.29
N SER A 324 31.20 1.51 13.49
CA SER A 324 31.25 1.64 12.04
C SER A 324 29.85 1.96 11.50
N GLU A 325 29.79 2.79 10.47
CA GLU A 325 28.55 3.13 9.76
C GLU A 325 27.75 1.87 9.38
N ASN A 326 26.49 1.78 9.81
CA ASN A 326 25.64 0.63 9.52
C ASN A 326 25.24 0.64 8.04
N ARG A 327 25.86 -0.23 7.25
CA ARG A 327 25.58 -0.40 5.80
C ARG A 327 24.38 -1.30 5.50
N PHE A 328 23.69 -1.78 6.53
CA PHE A 328 22.49 -2.60 6.41
C PHE A 328 21.23 -1.77 6.66
N VAL A 329 20.26 -1.88 5.75
CA VAL A 329 19.05 -1.06 5.75
C VAL A 329 18.00 -1.54 6.75
N LEU A 330 18.02 -2.83 7.10
CA LEU A 330 17.13 -3.40 8.11
C LEU A 330 17.75 -3.25 9.49
N VAL A 331 17.09 -2.46 10.34
CA VAL A 331 17.49 -2.21 11.74
C VAL A 331 16.69 -3.03 12.75
N SER A 332 15.63 -3.71 12.30
CA SER A 332 14.84 -4.64 13.10
C SER A 332 14.26 -5.74 12.22
N CYS A 333 14.00 -6.90 12.83
CA CYS A 333 13.33 -8.02 12.19
C CYS A 333 11.89 -7.62 11.79
N PRO A 334 11.51 -7.73 10.49
CA PRO A 334 10.16 -7.40 10.04
C PRO A 334 9.04 -8.27 10.64
N TRP A 335 9.41 -9.40 11.25
CA TRP A 335 8.48 -10.35 11.88
C TRP A 335 8.35 -10.16 13.39
N CYS A 336 9.47 -10.28 14.13
CA CYS A 336 9.44 -10.31 15.60
C CYS A 336 9.92 -9.01 16.25
N GLY A 337 10.32 -8.02 15.45
CA GLY A 337 10.82 -6.73 15.91
C GLY A 337 12.19 -6.79 16.61
N ALA A 338 12.87 -7.93 16.67
CA ALA A 338 14.21 -7.99 17.25
C ALA A 338 15.16 -7.04 16.53
N GLY A 339 15.83 -6.16 17.27
CA GLY A 339 16.79 -5.23 16.73
C GLY A 339 17.94 -5.95 16.03
N MET A 340 18.37 -5.38 14.91
CA MET A 340 19.45 -5.87 14.06
C MET A 340 20.56 -4.81 14.01
N GLY A 341 21.80 -5.25 14.19
CA GLY A 341 22.97 -4.36 14.24
C GLY A 341 23.98 -4.81 15.28
N ALA A 342 25.01 -4.01 15.52
CA ALA A 342 25.99 -4.29 16.56
C ALA A 342 25.48 -3.87 17.94
N TYR A 343 25.61 -4.77 18.92
CA TYR A 343 25.30 -4.56 20.32
C TYR A 343 26.55 -4.75 21.17
N ALA A 344 26.80 -3.78 22.07
CA ALA A 344 27.89 -3.88 23.01
C ALA A 344 27.67 -5.07 23.96
N PHE A 345 28.69 -5.89 24.12
CA PHE A 345 28.70 -7.03 25.03
C PHE A 345 30.07 -7.16 25.68
N ARG A 346 30.15 -6.83 26.99
CA ARG A 346 31.41 -6.70 27.73
C ARG A 346 32.34 -5.67 27.07
N ARG A 347 33.54 -6.08 26.63
CA ARG A 347 34.56 -5.24 25.96
C ARG A 347 34.55 -5.36 24.42
N ALA A 348 33.55 -6.02 23.84
CA ALA A 348 33.44 -6.27 22.41
C ALA A 348 32.01 -6.00 21.92
N TYR A 349 31.78 -6.13 20.61
CA TYR A 349 30.45 -6.06 20.02
C TYR A 349 30.04 -7.43 19.49
N ARG A 350 28.74 -7.70 19.52
CA ARG A 350 28.11 -8.84 18.85
C ARG A 350 27.10 -8.32 17.84
N VAL A 351 27.04 -8.96 16.68
CA VAL A 351 26.12 -8.62 15.59
C VAL A 351 25.11 -9.72 15.39
#